data_AF-A0A4Q4TKK3-F1
#
_entry.id   AF-A0A4Q4TKK3-F1
#
_cell.length_a   1.000
_cell.length_b   1.000
_cell.length_c   1.000
_cell.angle_alpha   90.00
_cell.angle_beta   90.00
_cell.angle_gamma   90.00
#
_symmetry.space_group_name_H-M   'P 1'
#
loop_
_entity.id
_entity.type
_entity.pdbx_description
1 polymer ?
#
loop_
_entity_poly.entity_id
_entity_poly.type
_entity_poly.pdbx_seq_one_letter_code
_entity_poly.pdbx_strand_id
1 'polypeptide(L)'
;MVGDSRRHDRRPVSATSGQCDLRRFRDRDKVIMYGGLADGVVPVRHTTLYYDRTVERIGCVDSLFRYFQVPEMGHCWGKPDGVKAPWMIGGAGQAAQQSPYNAGWSVPLGFNDSRHDALLALMDWVENGNAPYELVASESNFTDETRRNIVVHRQRPICMYPHVAIWDERGPQDDASSWYCG
;
A
#
# COMPACT_ATOMS: atom_id res chain seq x y z
N MET A 1 -20.26 -2.44 32.64
CA MET A 1 -18.79 -2.58 32.64
C MET A 1 -18.46 -4.05 32.39
N VAL A 2 -17.76 -4.34 31.31
CA VAL A 2 -17.41 -5.71 30.90
C VAL A 2 -16.35 -6.25 31.88
N GLY A 3 -16.55 -7.46 32.43
CA GLY A 3 -15.67 -8.03 33.46
C GLY A 3 -14.22 -8.28 33.03
N ASP A 4 -13.94 -8.21 31.72
CA ASP A 4 -12.61 -8.36 31.14
C ASP A 4 -11.72 -7.12 31.34
N SER A 5 -12.30 -5.93 31.55
CA SER A 5 -11.55 -4.68 31.73
C SER A 5 -10.68 -4.63 33.00
N ARG A 6 -10.81 -5.63 33.89
CA ARG A 6 -10.07 -5.73 35.16
C ARG A 6 -9.05 -6.87 35.17
N ARG A 7 -8.95 -7.66 34.09
CA ARG A 7 -7.98 -8.73 33.99
C ARG A 7 -6.62 -8.14 33.62
N HIS A 8 -5.93 -7.63 34.62
CA HIS A 8 -4.56 -7.15 34.47
C HIS A 8 -3.67 -8.37 34.24
N ASP A 9 -3.30 -8.66 32.99
CA ASP A 9 -2.21 -9.60 32.74
C ASP A 9 -0.94 -9.00 33.36
N ARG A 10 -0.36 -9.71 34.33
CA ARG A 10 0.84 -9.29 35.06
C ARG A 10 2.12 -9.69 34.34
N ARG A 11 2.01 -10.43 33.23
CA ARG A 11 3.16 -10.72 32.39
C ARG A 11 3.60 -9.43 31.68
N PRO A 12 4.90 -9.12 31.66
CA PRO A 12 5.39 -8.01 30.86
C PRO A 12 5.01 -8.28 29.40
N VAL A 13 4.10 -7.47 28.86
CA VAL A 13 3.79 -7.48 27.44
C VAL A 13 4.85 -6.66 26.73
N SER A 14 5.52 -7.28 25.76
CA SER A 14 6.41 -6.54 24.88
C SER A 14 5.54 -5.83 23.84
N ALA A 15 5.48 -4.50 23.88
CA ALA A 15 4.82 -3.69 22.84
C ALA A 15 5.63 -3.63 21.52
N THR A 16 6.66 -4.46 21.39
CA THR A 16 7.52 -4.53 20.21
C THR A 16 6.86 -5.35 19.11
N SER A 17 6.65 -4.76 17.94
CA SER A 17 6.16 -5.43 16.72
C SER A 17 7.29 -6.06 15.87
N GLY A 18 8.46 -6.32 16.46
CA GLY A 18 9.65 -6.79 15.74
C GLY A 18 9.75 -8.30 15.51
N GLN A 19 8.72 -9.09 15.84
CA GLN A 19 8.75 -10.54 15.59
C GLN A 19 8.59 -10.83 14.09
N CYS A 20 9.64 -11.36 13.48
CA CYS A 20 9.73 -11.62 12.03
C CYS A 20 9.49 -13.11 11.68
N ASP A 21 9.18 -13.97 12.65
CA ASP A 21 8.87 -15.39 12.39
C ASP A 21 7.37 -15.56 12.11
N LEU A 22 6.99 -15.42 10.84
CA LEU A 22 5.61 -15.54 10.40
C LEU A 22 5.20 -16.96 9.97
N ARG A 23 5.99 -17.99 10.31
CA ARG A 23 5.69 -19.38 9.87
C ARG A 23 4.31 -19.88 10.27
N ARG A 24 3.79 -19.42 11.41
CA ARG A 24 2.43 -19.77 11.89
C ARG A 24 1.32 -19.28 10.95
N PHE A 25 1.58 -18.23 10.18
CA PHE A 25 0.62 -17.55 9.30
C PHE A 25 0.72 -18.01 7.85
N ARG A 26 1.85 -18.64 7.45
CA ARG A 26 2.23 -18.93 6.05
C ARG A 26 1.13 -19.56 5.19
N ASP A 27 0.39 -20.50 5.77
CA ASP A 27 -0.60 -21.30 5.04
C ASP A 27 -2.05 -20.84 5.27
N ARG A 28 -2.25 -19.80 6.09
CA ARG A 28 -3.60 -19.38 6.52
C ARG A 28 -3.90 -17.93 6.19
N ASP A 29 -2.89 -17.09 6.23
CA ASP A 29 -3.05 -15.65 6.18
C ASP A 29 -2.28 -15.07 4.99
N LYS A 30 -2.58 -13.81 4.69
CA LYS A 30 -1.96 -12.99 3.65
C LYS A 30 -1.71 -11.61 4.22
N VAL A 31 -0.57 -11.02 3.87
CA VAL A 31 -0.14 -9.72 4.34
C VAL A 31 0.27 -8.89 3.14
N ILE A 32 -0.37 -7.74 2.98
CA ILE A 32 0.10 -6.65 2.13
C ILE A 32 0.59 -5.55 3.07
N MET A 33 1.88 -5.24 3.01
CA MET A 33 2.47 -4.09 3.67
C MET A 33 2.84 -3.06 2.63
N TYR A 34 2.65 -1.79 2.93
CA TYR A 34 3.12 -0.70 2.10
C TYR A 34 3.74 0.41 2.95
N GLY A 35 4.66 1.17 2.37
CA GLY A 35 5.31 2.30 3.02
C GLY A 35 5.66 3.39 2.03
N GLY A 36 5.54 4.64 2.45
CA GLY A 36 5.86 5.80 1.61
C GLY A 36 7.35 6.11 1.61
N LEU A 37 7.94 6.30 0.44
CA LEU A 37 9.35 6.68 0.34
C LEU A 37 9.62 8.12 0.82
N ALA A 38 8.58 8.97 0.86
CA ALA A 38 8.65 10.33 1.40
C ALA A 38 8.03 10.44 2.82
N ASP A 39 7.83 9.31 3.52
CA ASP A 39 7.33 9.31 4.89
C ASP A 39 8.37 9.89 5.87
N GLY A 40 8.10 11.10 6.37
CA GLY A 40 8.91 11.80 7.37
C GLY A 40 8.60 11.44 8.83
N VAL A 41 7.61 10.61 9.09
CA VAL A 41 7.16 10.22 10.44
C VAL A 41 7.62 8.79 10.77
N VAL A 42 7.38 7.84 9.87
CA VAL A 42 7.79 6.44 10.01
C VAL A 42 8.69 6.07 8.83
N PRO A 43 10.02 6.06 9.02
CA PRO A 43 10.95 5.84 7.92
C PRO A 43 10.74 4.47 7.25
N VAL A 44 10.62 4.47 5.92
CA VAL A 44 10.45 3.24 5.12
C VAL A 44 11.54 2.20 5.39
N ARG A 45 12.77 2.64 5.72
CA ARG A 45 13.87 1.74 6.11
C ARG A 45 13.51 0.77 7.23
N HIS A 46 12.62 1.16 8.15
CA HIS A 46 12.18 0.27 9.23
C HIS A 46 11.28 -0.86 8.71
N THR A 47 10.35 -0.56 7.79
CA THR A 47 9.49 -1.59 7.18
C THR A 47 10.27 -2.47 6.21
N THR A 48 11.25 -1.91 5.47
CA THR A 48 12.19 -2.68 4.67
C THR A 48 12.99 -3.65 5.54
N LEU A 49 13.56 -3.18 6.66
CA LEU A 49 14.30 -4.03 7.59
C LEU A 49 13.43 -5.17 8.15
N TYR A 50 12.16 -4.91 8.45
CA TYR A 50 11.23 -5.94 8.92
C TYR A 50 10.95 -7.00 7.84
N TYR A 51 10.73 -6.56 6.60
CA TYR A 51 10.53 -7.46 5.46
C TYR A 51 11.77 -8.34 5.22
N ASP A 52 12.95 -7.73 5.14
CA ASP A 52 14.22 -8.43 4.89
C ASP A 52 14.50 -9.47 5.99
N ARG A 53 14.35 -9.09 7.27
CA ARG A 53 14.49 -10.03 8.40
C ARG A 53 13.48 -11.16 8.37
N THR A 54 12.27 -10.92 7.85
CA THR A 54 11.26 -11.97 7.70
C THR A 54 11.71 -12.95 6.62
N VAL A 55 12.14 -12.46 5.46
CA VAL A 55 12.69 -13.29 4.36
C VAL A 55 13.90 -14.09 4.84
N GLU A 56 14.86 -13.47 5.54
CA GLU A 56 16.02 -14.15 6.13
C GLU A 56 15.60 -15.27 7.10
N ARG A 57 14.54 -15.04 7.88
CA ARG A 57 14.12 -15.94 8.96
C ARG A 57 13.30 -17.13 8.49
N ILE A 58 12.48 -16.96 7.44
CA ILE A 58 11.51 -17.99 7.01
C ILE A 58 11.65 -18.40 5.54
N GLY A 59 12.55 -17.78 4.78
CA GLY A 59 12.80 -18.05 3.36
C GLY A 59 11.77 -17.39 2.44
N CYS A 60 11.37 -18.08 1.37
CA CYS A 60 10.39 -17.56 0.41
C CYS A 60 9.06 -17.21 1.10
N VAL A 61 8.73 -15.91 1.08
CA VAL A 61 7.52 -15.35 1.69
C VAL A 61 6.39 -15.13 0.69
N ASP A 62 6.58 -15.47 -0.58
CA ASP A 62 5.69 -15.05 -1.67
C ASP A 62 4.24 -15.52 -1.50
N SER A 63 4.04 -16.66 -0.84
CA SER A 63 2.71 -17.19 -0.57
C SER A 63 1.96 -16.43 0.53
N LEU A 64 2.63 -15.55 1.28
CA LEU A 64 2.14 -14.93 2.51
C LEU A 64 2.29 -13.41 2.51
N PHE A 65 3.42 -12.87 2.06
CA PHE A 65 3.81 -11.48 2.37
C PHE A 65 4.25 -10.72 1.11
N ARG A 66 3.47 -9.70 0.74
CA ARG A 66 3.81 -8.70 -0.28
C ARG A 66 4.16 -7.37 0.37
N TYR A 67 5.22 -6.73 -0.11
CA TYR A 67 5.66 -5.42 0.36
C TYR A 67 5.80 -4.46 -0.81
N PHE A 68 5.18 -3.29 -0.70
CA PHE A 68 5.14 -2.25 -1.73
C PHE A 68 5.73 -0.94 -1.19
N GLN A 69 6.79 -0.44 -1.82
CA GLN A 69 7.33 0.88 -1.52
C GLN A 69 6.72 1.90 -2.47
N VAL A 70 5.92 2.83 -1.95
CA VAL A 70 5.18 3.80 -2.77
C VAL A 70 6.03 5.07 -2.93
N PRO A 71 6.54 5.39 -4.14
CA PRO A 71 7.34 6.58 -4.37
C PRO A 71 6.57 7.85 -4.04
N GLU A 72 7.25 8.80 -3.39
CA GLU A 72 6.72 10.12 -3.02
C GLU A 72 5.48 10.10 -2.10
N MET A 73 4.93 8.94 -1.73
CA MET A 73 3.87 8.89 -0.75
C MET A 73 4.42 9.35 0.60
N GLY A 74 3.66 10.24 1.25
CA GLY A 74 3.95 10.72 2.60
C GLY A 74 3.56 9.69 3.68
N HIS A 75 3.27 10.19 4.87
CA HIS A 75 2.83 9.35 5.98
C HIS A 75 1.43 8.78 5.73
N CYS A 76 1.37 7.51 5.30
CA CYS A 76 0.17 6.72 4.98
C CYS A 76 -0.66 7.17 3.76
N TRP A 77 -0.65 8.45 3.40
CA TRP A 77 -1.38 9.02 2.28
C TRP A 77 -0.71 10.29 1.77
N GLY A 78 -1.24 10.80 0.66
CA GLY A 78 -0.76 12.03 0.05
C GLY A 78 0.69 11.93 -0.38
N LYS A 79 1.25 13.10 -0.66
CA LYS A 79 2.56 13.31 -1.26
C LYS A 79 3.03 14.74 -0.94
N PRO A 80 4.34 15.03 -0.93
CA PRO A 80 4.84 16.38 -0.74
C PRO A 80 4.18 17.42 -1.65
N ASP A 81 4.20 18.68 -1.22
CA ASP A 81 3.67 19.78 -2.02
C ASP A 81 4.51 20.00 -3.29
N GLY A 82 3.83 20.35 -4.38
CA GLY A 82 4.47 20.49 -5.70
C GLY A 82 4.81 19.18 -6.40
N VAL A 83 4.68 18.02 -5.73
CA VAL A 83 4.90 16.71 -6.32
C VAL A 83 3.58 16.14 -6.88
N LYS A 84 3.67 15.56 -8.08
CA LYS A 84 2.55 14.95 -8.83
C LYS A 84 2.79 13.46 -9.07
N ALA A 85 3.18 12.78 -8.00
CA ALA A 85 3.43 11.35 -8.03
C ALA A 85 2.17 10.58 -7.59
N PRO A 86 1.83 9.49 -8.28
CA PRO A 86 0.74 8.62 -7.88
C PRO A 86 1.07 7.91 -6.57
N TRP A 87 0.22 8.12 -5.57
CA TRP A 87 0.39 7.59 -4.22
C TRP A 87 -0.83 6.76 -3.76
N MET A 88 -2.01 7.01 -4.34
CA MET A 88 -3.25 6.43 -3.86
C MET A 88 -3.40 5.00 -4.40
N ILE A 89 -3.37 4.04 -3.49
CA ILE A 89 -3.49 2.60 -3.77
C ILE A 89 -4.66 1.98 -2.98
N GLY A 90 -5.64 2.76 -2.54
CA GLY A 90 -6.75 2.26 -1.72
C GLY A 90 -6.32 1.67 -0.36
N GLY A 91 -5.16 2.08 0.15
CA GLY A 91 -4.66 1.64 1.45
C GLY A 91 -5.57 2.06 2.62
N ALA A 92 -5.35 1.47 3.79
CA ALA A 92 -6.17 1.74 4.98
C ALA A 92 -6.25 3.25 5.28
N GLY A 93 -7.48 3.78 5.28
CA GLY A 93 -7.75 5.19 5.53
C GLY A 93 -7.49 6.14 4.36
N GLN A 94 -6.86 5.71 3.25
CA GLN A 94 -6.55 6.60 2.12
C GLN A 94 -7.79 7.17 1.46
N ALA A 95 -8.85 6.37 1.30
CA ALA A 95 -10.11 6.81 0.67
C ALA A 95 -10.79 7.96 1.42
N ALA A 96 -10.57 8.07 2.73
CA ALA A 96 -11.09 9.17 3.55
C ALA A 96 -10.27 10.47 3.40
N GLN A 97 -9.06 10.39 2.84
CA GLN A 97 -8.16 11.53 2.64
C GLN A 97 -8.26 12.12 1.23
N GLN A 98 -8.99 11.45 0.33
CA GLN A 98 -9.09 11.86 -1.07
C GLN A 98 -10.25 12.83 -1.30
N SER A 99 -9.98 14.10 -1.13
CA SER A 99 -10.89 15.19 -1.53
C SER A 99 -11.10 15.18 -3.05
N PRO A 100 -12.30 15.48 -3.57
CA PRO A 100 -13.51 15.92 -2.85
C PRO A 100 -14.40 14.76 -2.38
N TYR A 101 -14.13 13.55 -2.83
CA TYR A 101 -15.04 12.43 -2.61
C TYR A 101 -15.06 12.01 -1.14
N ASN A 102 -13.90 11.96 -0.48
CA ASN A 102 -13.72 11.52 0.91
C ASN A 102 -14.66 10.35 1.26
N ALA A 103 -14.88 9.45 0.29
CA ALA A 103 -16.03 8.55 0.30
C ALA A 103 -15.88 7.44 1.34
N GLY A 104 -14.69 7.33 1.95
CA GLY A 104 -14.32 6.24 2.86
C GLY A 104 -14.19 4.89 2.14
N TRP A 105 -14.41 4.85 0.83
CA TRP A 105 -14.38 3.64 0.02
C TRP A 105 -13.50 3.81 -1.22
N SER A 106 -12.45 2.99 -1.27
CA SER A 106 -11.61 2.73 -2.43
C SER A 106 -10.97 3.93 -3.14
N VAL A 107 -10.34 3.68 -4.28
CA VAL A 107 -9.79 4.70 -5.19
C VAL A 107 -10.94 5.26 -6.05
N PRO A 108 -11.14 6.58 -6.13
CA PRO A 108 -12.21 7.20 -6.91
C PRO A 108 -12.09 6.95 -8.43
N LEU A 109 -13.02 7.52 -9.21
CA LEU A 109 -12.97 7.53 -10.69
C LEU A 109 -13.05 6.14 -11.35
N GLY A 110 -13.64 5.16 -10.66
CA GLY A 110 -13.85 3.81 -11.20
C GLY A 110 -12.68 2.85 -11.01
N PHE A 111 -11.66 3.24 -10.23
CA PHE A 111 -10.52 2.38 -9.86
C PHE A 111 -10.80 1.56 -8.60
N ASN A 112 -12.03 1.09 -8.44
CA ASN A 112 -12.48 0.26 -7.32
C ASN A 112 -12.31 -1.24 -7.62
N ASP A 113 -11.08 -1.63 -7.97
CA ASP A 113 -10.70 -2.99 -8.34
C ASP A 113 -9.42 -3.46 -7.61
N SER A 114 -9.13 -4.77 -7.67
CA SER A 114 -7.97 -5.38 -7.01
C SER A 114 -6.61 -4.96 -7.59
N ARG A 115 -6.58 -4.27 -8.73
CA ARG A 115 -5.35 -3.74 -9.31
C ARG A 115 -4.99 -2.38 -8.74
N HIS A 116 -5.96 -1.56 -8.35
CA HIS A 116 -5.74 -0.19 -7.87
C HIS A 116 -5.92 -0.03 -6.35
N ASP A 117 -6.63 -0.96 -5.71
CA ASP A 117 -6.95 -0.91 -4.29
C ASP A 117 -6.31 -2.09 -3.54
N ALA A 118 -5.42 -1.79 -2.60
CA ALA A 118 -4.66 -2.75 -1.81
C ALA A 118 -5.54 -3.60 -0.89
N LEU A 119 -6.67 -3.06 -0.42
CA LEU A 119 -7.62 -3.83 0.38
C LEU A 119 -8.41 -4.80 -0.51
N LEU A 120 -8.84 -4.36 -1.69
CA LEU A 120 -9.47 -5.25 -2.68
C LEU A 120 -8.47 -6.29 -3.22
N ALA A 121 -7.20 -5.93 -3.39
CA ALA A 121 -6.13 -6.85 -3.75
C ALA A 121 -5.89 -7.92 -2.67
N LEU A 122 -5.97 -7.52 -1.39
CA LEU A 122 -5.89 -8.47 -0.29
C LEU A 122 -7.08 -9.43 -0.28
N MET A 123 -8.30 -8.92 -0.50
CA MET A 123 -9.50 -9.77 -0.61
C MET A 123 -9.36 -10.76 -1.77
N ASP A 124 -9.00 -10.30 -2.96
CA ASP A 124 -8.81 -11.13 -4.14
C ASP A 124 -7.71 -12.20 -3.93
N TRP A 125 -6.64 -11.84 -3.22
CA TRP A 125 -5.59 -12.80 -2.87
C TRP A 125 -6.08 -13.87 -1.89
N VAL A 126 -6.84 -13.49 -0.87
CA VAL A 126 -7.37 -14.42 0.14
C VAL A 126 -8.45 -15.33 -0.45
N GLU A 127 -9.35 -14.78 -1.24
CA GLU A 127 -10.56 -15.48 -1.72
C GLU A 127 -10.31 -16.26 -3.01
N ASN A 128 -9.49 -15.72 -3.92
CA ASN A 128 -9.28 -16.29 -5.26
C ASN A 128 -7.83 -16.76 -5.51
N GLY A 129 -6.92 -16.52 -4.56
CA GLY A 129 -5.51 -16.88 -4.72
C GLY A 129 -4.71 -15.95 -5.62
N ASN A 130 -5.28 -14.82 -6.04
CA ASN A 130 -4.67 -13.84 -6.93
C ASN A 130 -3.70 -12.93 -6.16
N ALA A 131 -2.46 -13.38 -5.99
CA ALA A 131 -1.44 -12.59 -5.30
C ALA A 131 -1.04 -11.36 -6.13
N PRO A 132 -1.10 -10.13 -5.58
CA PRO A 132 -0.68 -8.96 -6.33
C PRO A 132 0.85 -8.93 -6.47
N TYR A 133 1.32 -8.76 -7.69
CA TYR A 133 2.73 -8.48 -8.00
C TYR A 133 2.98 -6.97 -8.20
N GLU A 134 1.92 -6.23 -8.55
CA GLU A 134 1.89 -4.78 -8.65
C GLU A 134 0.57 -4.25 -8.08
N LEU A 135 0.57 -2.98 -7.68
CA LEU A 135 -0.63 -2.18 -7.41
C LEU A 135 -0.53 -0.88 -8.20
N VAL A 136 -1.53 -0.51 -8.98
CA VAL A 136 -1.52 0.72 -9.75
C VAL A 136 -1.94 1.89 -8.85
N ALA A 137 -0.97 2.73 -8.50
CA ALA A 137 -1.22 3.97 -7.78
C ALA A 137 -1.77 5.04 -8.70
N SER A 138 -2.63 5.90 -8.15
CA SER A 138 -3.24 7.03 -8.86
C SER A 138 -2.90 8.38 -8.22
N GLU A 139 -2.70 9.39 -9.07
CA GLU A 139 -2.71 10.82 -8.70
C GLU A 139 -3.80 11.51 -9.53
N SER A 140 -4.51 12.43 -8.89
CA SER A 140 -5.62 13.17 -9.52
C SER A 140 -5.40 14.68 -9.46
N ASN A 141 -5.95 15.40 -10.43
CA ASN A 141 -6.05 16.86 -10.42
C ASN A 141 -7.50 17.27 -10.24
N PHE A 142 -7.73 18.43 -9.62
CA PHE A 142 -9.04 19.08 -9.66
C PHE A 142 -9.33 19.60 -11.07
N THR A 143 -10.58 19.51 -11.50
CA THR A 143 -11.02 19.97 -12.82
C THR A 143 -11.11 21.49 -12.93
N ASP A 144 -11.29 22.16 -11.79
CA ASP A 144 -11.57 23.59 -11.70
C ASP A 144 -11.19 24.12 -10.30
N GLU A 145 -11.26 25.44 -10.16
CA GLU A 145 -10.98 26.14 -8.90
C GLU A 145 -12.00 25.83 -7.78
N THR A 146 -13.19 25.34 -8.13
CA THR A 146 -14.21 24.95 -7.14
C THR A 146 -13.81 23.68 -6.41
N ARG A 147 -12.87 22.89 -6.97
CA ARG A 147 -12.32 21.66 -6.40
C ARG A 147 -13.40 20.62 -6.05
N ARG A 148 -14.50 20.62 -6.81
CA ARG A 148 -15.63 19.71 -6.61
C ARG A 148 -15.55 18.42 -7.41
N ASN A 149 -14.74 18.41 -8.46
CA ASN A 149 -14.48 17.21 -9.25
C ASN A 149 -12.98 17.03 -9.46
N ILE A 150 -12.59 15.79 -9.71
CA ILE A 150 -11.21 15.42 -10.04
C ILE A 150 -11.19 14.59 -11.31
N VAL A 151 -10.03 14.60 -11.98
CA VAL A 151 -9.69 13.73 -13.10
C VAL A 151 -8.35 13.07 -12.82
N VAL A 152 -8.13 11.89 -13.38
CA VAL A 152 -6.83 11.22 -13.31
C VAL A 152 -5.79 12.12 -13.96
N HIS A 153 -4.69 12.33 -13.24
CA HIS A 153 -3.53 13.03 -13.77
C HIS A 153 -2.46 12.04 -14.21
N ARG A 154 -2.15 11.05 -13.36
CA ARG A 154 -1.06 10.09 -13.60
C ARG A 154 -1.32 8.80 -12.86
N GLN A 155 -0.97 7.68 -13.49
CA GLN A 155 -0.91 6.38 -12.85
C GLN A 155 0.44 5.70 -13.04
N ARG A 156 0.82 4.86 -12.06
CA ARG A 156 2.02 4.02 -12.11
C ARG A 156 1.80 2.70 -11.38
N PRO A 157 2.37 1.59 -11.89
CA PRO A 157 2.48 0.39 -11.08
C PRO A 157 3.45 0.66 -9.92
N ILE A 158 3.05 0.25 -8.72
CA ILE A 158 3.91 0.09 -7.57
C ILE A 158 4.27 -1.38 -7.52
N CYS A 159 5.55 -1.67 -7.73
CA CYS A 159 6.05 -3.02 -7.84
C CYS A 159 6.27 -3.63 -6.47
N MET A 160 6.10 -4.95 -6.38
CA MET A 160 6.50 -5.71 -5.22
C MET A 160 8.02 -5.59 -5.03
N TYR A 161 8.43 -5.11 -3.84
CA TYR A 161 9.84 -5.00 -3.47
C TYR A 161 10.56 -6.37 -3.62
N PRO A 162 11.78 -6.41 -4.18
CA PRO A 162 12.67 -5.30 -4.50
C PRO A 162 12.52 -4.70 -5.90
N HIS A 163 11.54 -5.14 -6.69
CA HIS A 163 11.34 -4.62 -8.04
C HIS A 163 10.89 -3.15 -8.01
N VAL A 164 11.22 -2.44 -9.09
CA VAL A 164 10.85 -1.04 -9.28
C VAL A 164 10.12 -0.86 -10.61
N ALA A 165 9.33 0.20 -10.72
CA ALA A 165 8.65 0.53 -11.96
C ALA A 165 9.64 1.14 -12.95
N ILE A 166 9.74 0.54 -14.14
CA ILE A 166 10.61 0.98 -15.23
C ILE A 166 9.73 1.41 -16.41
N TRP A 167 10.00 2.59 -16.95
CA TRP A 167 9.31 3.09 -18.14
C TRP A 167 9.80 2.34 -19.38
N ASP A 168 8.88 2.01 -20.29
CA ASP A 168 9.20 1.31 -21.55
C ASP A 168 9.91 2.20 -22.60
N GLU A 169 10.13 3.48 -22.28
CA GLU A 169 10.71 4.52 -23.14
C GLU A 169 9.91 4.85 -24.41
N ARG A 170 8.64 4.41 -24.48
CA ARG A 170 7.80 4.53 -25.68
C ARG A 170 6.43 5.12 -25.38
N GLY A 171 5.73 4.54 -24.42
CA GLY A 171 4.36 4.91 -24.09
C GLY A 171 4.27 6.17 -23.24
N PRO A 172 3.06 6.72 -23.05
CA PRO A 172 2.85 7.92 -22.24
C PRO A 172 3.33 7.73 -20.80
N GLN A 173 4.17 8.65 -20.33
CA GLN A 173 4.56 8.71 -18.91
C GLN A 173 3.41 9.12 -17.98
N ASP A 174 2.15 9.14 -18.35
CA ASP A 174 1.07 9.30 -17.37
C ASP A 174 0.18 8.05 -17.27
N ASP A 175 0.45 7.06 -18.13
CA ASP A 175 -0.29 5.82 -18.25
C ASP A 175 0.49 4.67 -17.59
N ALA A 176 -0.16 3.92 -16.70
CA ALA A 176 0.45 2.78 -16.02
C ALA A 176 0.85 1.64 -16.97
N SER A 177 0.21 1.52 -18.14
CA SER A 177 0.52 0.48 -19.13
C SER A 177 1.87 0.66 -19.83
N SER A 178 2.47 1.86 -19.72
CA SER A 178 3.79 2.17 -20.29
C SER A 178 4.94 1.80 -19.33
N TRP A 179 4.64 1.08 -18.26
CA TRP A 179 5.59 0.74 -17.19
C TRP A 179 5.52 -0.76 -16.91
N TYR A 180 6.63 -1.31 -16.47
CA TYR A 180 6.71 -2.70 -16.02
C TYR A 180 7.56 -2.79 -14.76
N CYS A 181 7.36 -3.86 -13.99
CA CYS A 181 8.17 -4.14 -12.82
C CYS A 181 9.43 -4.93 -13.23
N GLY A 182 10.60 -4.41 -12.87
CA GLY A 182 11.91 -4.99 -13.17
C GLY A 182 12.89 -4.87 -12.01
#